data_AF-A0A965IA90-F1
#
_entry.id   AF-A0A965IA90-F1
#
_cell.length_a   1.000
_cell.length_b   1.000
_cell.length_c   1.000
_cell.angle_alpha   90.00
_cell.angle_beta   90.00
_cell.angle_gamma   90.00
#
_symmetry.space_group_name_H-M   'P 1'
#
loop_
_entity.id
_entity.type
_entity.pdbx_description
1 polymer ?
#
loop_
_entity_poly.entity_id
_entity_poly.type
_entity_poly.pdbx_seq_one_letter_code
_entity_poly.pdbx_strand_id
1 'polypeptide(L)'
;SRQIDAMVVDMHRVVPGADLNIESLVELKAGFVVRDKHPLAGKKSVSLSEVLRFPVACIPLSDEVARLLVDQYGLQANPSEMVSLRCDDINGLLATVAQTDAIYLGVIAAARDQLKDGSLVELPIKPRLKATARFAYVTLAGRTEAPAMVYFRQFLRAHLSE
;
A
#
# COMPACT_ATOMS: atom_id res chain seq x y z
N SER A 1 -23.18 19.72 -6.34
CA SER A 1 -23.95 18.60 -5.77
C SER A 1 -22.96 17.60 -5.19
N ARG A 2 -23.11 17.18 -3.92
CA ARG A 2 -22.31 16.10 -3.33
C ARG A 2 -23.16 14.82 -3.36
N GLN A 3 -22.82 13.91 -4.29
CA GLN A 3 -23.59 12.69 -4.63
C GLN A 3 -23.07 11.41 -3.97
N ILE A 4 -22.14 11.51 -3.02
CA ILE A 4 -21.45 10.35 -2.45
C ILE A 4 -21.86 10.20 -0.98
N ASP A 5 -22.44 9.06 -0.63
CA ASP A 5 -22.90 8.75 0.73
C ASP A 5 -21.77 8.21 1.63
N ALA A 6 -20.77 7.54 1.05
CA ALA A 6 -19.55 7.13 1.74
C ALA A 6 -18.38 6.87 0.78
N MET A 7 -17.15 6.91 1.31
CA MET A 7 -15.92 6.57 0.58
C MET A 7 -15.00 5.71 1.45
N VAL A 8 -14.21 4.83 0.81
CA VAL A 8 -13.08 4.15 1.44
C VAL A 8 -11.80 4.70 0.84
N VAL A 9 -10.92 5.25 1.67
CA VAL A 9 -9.75 6.01 1.24
C VAL A 9 -8.56 5.72 2.14
N ASP A 10 -7.35 5.88 1.62
CA ASP A 10 -6.15 5.93 2.47
C ASP A 10 -6.26 7.14 3.42
N MET A 11 -6.28 6.86 4.71
CA MET A 11 -6.46 7.83 5.78
C MET A 11 -5.39 8.92 5.74
N HIS A 12 -4.16 8.60 5.32
CA HIS A 12 -3.08 9.58 5.22
C HIS A 12 -3.31 10.61 4.10
N ARG A 13 -4.29 10.38 3.21
CA ARG A 13 -4.66 11.29 2.11
C ARG A 13 -5.92 12.09 2.40
N VAL A 14 -6.58 11.87 3.54
CA VAL A 14 -7.80 12.59 3.92
C VAL A 14 -7.44 13.85 4.69
N VAL A 15 -7.87 15.01 4.20
CA VAL A 15 -7.83 16.26 4.97
C VAL A 15 -9.05 16.28 5.89
N PRO A 16 -8.87 16.31 7.23
CA PRO A 16 -10.01 16.36 8.15
C PRO A 16 -10.86 17.62 7.91
N GLY A 17 -12.17 17.43 7.79
CA GLY A 17 -13.15 18.51 7.68
C GLY A 17 -14.22 18.35 8.76
N ALA A 18 -14.73 19.45 9.31
CA ALA A 18 -15.77 19.41 10.35
C ALA A 18 -17.10 18.77 9.86
N ASP A 19 -17.26 18.63 8.55
CA ASP A 19 -18.39 18.00 7.87
C ASP A 19 -18.15 16.52 7.54
N LEU A 20 -17.05 15.91 8.01
CA LEU A 20 -16.68 14.52 7.73
C LEU A 20 -16.62 13.67 9.01
N ASN A 21 -17.28 12.52 8.99
CA ASN A 21 -17.06 11.43 9.92
C ASN A 21 -16.03 10.47 9.31
N ILE A 22 -14.93 10.21 10.03
CA ILE A 22 -13.83 9.34 9.57
C ILE A 22 -13.69 8.17 10.55
N GLU A 23 -13.94 6.95 10.09
CA GLU A 23 -13.78 5.71 10.86
C GLU A 23 -12.60 4.89 10.29
N SER A 24 -11.64 4.53 11.13
CA SER A 24 -10.54 3.62 10.73
C SER A 24 -11.09 2.22 10.45
N LEU A 25 -10.78 1.64 9.29
CA LEU A 25 -11.24 0.31 8.91
C LEU A 25 -10.18 -0.78 9.11
N VAL A 26 -9.01 -0.62 8.49
CA VAL A 26 -7.95 -1.63 8.50
C VAL A 26 -6.58 -0.98 8.33
N GLU A 27 -5.57 -1.62 8.91
CA GLU A 27 -4.17 -1.36 8.56
C GLU A 27 -3.64 -2.55 7.75
N LEU A 28 -3.17 -2.27 6.54
CA LEU A 28 -2.59 -3.29 5.66
C LEU A 28 -1.07 -3.16 5.70
N LYS A 29 -0.41 -4.29 5.98
CA LYS A 29 1.05 -4.38 5.95
C LYS A 29 1.59 -4.02 4.56
N ALA A 30 2.53 -3.07 4.53
CA ALA A 30 3.33 -2.81 3.34
C ALA A 30 4.60 -3.68 3.30
N GLY A 31 5.15 -3.86 2.11
CA GLY A 31 6.44 -4.52 1.92
C GLY A 31 6.95 -4.41 0.50
N PHE A 32 8.01 -5.17 0.22
CA PHE A 32 8.66 -5.22 -1.08
C PHE A 32 8.42 -6.59 -1.71
N VAL A 33 7.90 -6.60 -2.93
CA VAL A 33 7.54 -7.84 -3.65
C VAL A 33 8.26 -7.87 -4.99
N VAL A 34 8.76 -9.04 -5.36
CA VAL A 34 9.48 -9.28 -6.62
C VAL A 34 9.01 -10.57 -7.27
N ARG A 35 9.34 -10.79 -8.53
CA ARG A 35 9.18 -12.10 -9.17
C ARG A 35 10.07 -13.18 -8.52
N ASP A 36 9.63 -14.43 -8.58
CA ASP A 36 10.32 -15.62 -8.05
C ASP A 36 11.81 -15.73 -8.44
N LYS A 37 12.15 -15.33 -9.67
CA LYS A 37 13.48 -15.42 -10.27
C LYS A 37 14.28 -14.11 -10.16
N HIS A 38 13.83 -13.16 -9.34
CA HIS A 38 14.54 -11.91 -9.10
C HIS A 38 15.90 -12.17 -8.41
N PRO A 39 16.97 -11.43 -8.71
CA PRO A 39 18.30 -11.63 -8.09
C PRO A 39 18.33 -11.56 -6.55
N LEU A 40 17.32 -10.92 -5.94
CA LEU A 40 17.18 -10.81 -4.47
C LEU A 40 16.26 -11.87 -3.85
N ALA A 41 15.47 -12.62 -4.63
CA ALA A 41 14.45 -13.54 -4.13
C ALA A 41 15.02 -14.67 -3.26
N GLY A 42 16.22 -15.16 -3.58
CA GLY A 42 16.87 -16.26 -2.84
C GLY A 42 17.63 -15.83 -1.57
N LYS A 43 17.66 -14.54 -1.23
CA LYS A 43 18.44 -14.03 -0.10
C LYS A 43 17.70 -14.21 1.23
N LYS A 44 18.43 -14.60 2.27
CA LYS A 44 17.88 -14.69 3.65
C LYS A 44 17.60 -13.33 4.28
N SER A 45 18.24 -12.28 3.79
CA SER A 45 18.08 -10.90 4.23
C SER A 45 18.44 -9.97 3.08
N VAL A 46 17.71 -8.87 2.95
CA VAL A 46 17.94 -7.84 1.93
C VAL A 46 18.04 -6.48 2.61
N SER A 47 19.02 -5.67 2.23
CA SER A 47 19.16 -4.27 2.66
C SER A 47 18.48 -3.32 1.68
N LEU A 48 18.12 -2.10 2.13
CA LEU A 48 17.57 -1.10 1.21
C LEU A 48 18.56 -0.77 0.07
N SER A 49 19.87 -0.70 0.36
CA SER A 49 20.87 -0.40 -0.68
C SER A 49 20.97 -1.47 -1.77
N GLU A 50 20.53 -2.71 -1.50
CA GLU A 50 20.37 -3.74 -2.52
C GLU A 50 19.08 -3.56 -3.33
N VAL A 51 17.98 -3.17 -2.68
CA VAL A 51 16.70 -2.82 -3.35
C VAL A 51 16.92 -1.68 -4.35
N LEU A 52 17.64 -0.63 -3.94
CA LEU A 52 17.90 0.56 -4.75
C LEU A 52 18.77 0.31 -6.00
N ARG A 53 19.28 -0.92 -6.19
CA ARG A 53 19.97 -1.32 -7.43
C ARG A 53 18.99 -1.70 -8.55
N PHE A 54 17.70 -1.77 -8.23
CA PHE A 54 16.63 -2.19 -9.13
C PHE A 54 15.54 -1.11 -9.20
N PRO A 55 14.77 -1.05 -10.31
CA PRO A 55 13.65 -0.13 -10.41
C PRO A 55 12.60 -0.38 -9.32
N VAL A 56 12.25 0.62 -8.53
CA VAL A 56 11.16 0.51 -7.54
C VAL A 56 9.87 1.05 -8.16
N ALA A 57 8.85 0.20 -8.17
CA ALA A 57 7.52 0.43 -8.70
C ALA A 57 6.54 0.63 -7.54
N CYS A 58 5.86 1.78 -7.49
CA CYS A 58 5.01 2.13 -6.36
C CYS A 58 3.86 3.04 -6.80
N ILE A 59 2.74 2.98 -6.07
CA ILE A 59 1.72 4.02 -6.16
C ILE A 59 2.23 5.33 -5.52
N PRO A 60 1.62 6.49 -5.80
CA PRO A 60 1.92 7.71 -5.04
C PRO A 60 1.68 7.48 -3.54
N LEU A 61 2.71 7.77 -2.74
CA LEU A 61 2.67 7.65 -1.28
C LEU A 61 2.33 9.00 -0.63
N SER A 62 1.73 8.94 0.56
CA SER A 62 1.52 10.14 1.38
C SER A 62 2.84 10.66 1.97
N ASP A 63 2.86 11.94 2.34
CA ASP A 63 4.02 12.55 3.02
C ASP A 63 4.35 11.86 4.34
N GLU A 64 3.34 11.33 5.04
CA GLU A 64 3.54 10.57 6.28
C GLU A 64 4.31 9.26 6.01
N VAL A 65 3.89 8.48 5.02
CA VAL A 65 4.60 7.25 4.63
C VAL A 65 6.00 7.56 4.10
N ALA A 66 6.17 8.64 3.34
CA ALA A 66 7.48 9.09 2.88
C ALA A 66 8.44 9.39 4.04
N ARG A 67 7.96 10.08 5.09
CA ARG A 67 8.75 10.35 6.31
C ARG A 67 9.12 9.07 7.03
N LEU A 68 8.17 8.13 7.19
CA LEU A 68 8.45 6.84 7.83
C LEU A 68 9.54 6.04 7.12
N LEU A 69 9.56 6.06 5.78
CA LEU A 69 10.60 5.40 4.99
C LEU A 69 11.97 6.06 5.21
N VAL A 70 12.02 7.39 5.20
CA VAL A 70 13.24 8.16 5.43
C VAL A 70 13.77 7.95 6.85
N ASP A 71 12.91 8.02 7.87
CA ASP A 71 13.29 7.80 9.27
C ASP A 71 13.83 6.38 9.48
N GLN A 72 13.28 5.40 8.75
CA GLN A 72 13.65 3.99 8.90
C GLN A 72 14.92 3.60 8.13
N TYR A 73 15.12 4.13 6.93
CA TYR A 73 16.17 3.66 6.02
C TYR A 73 17.10 4.76 5.48
N GLY A 74 16.90 6.01 5.92
CA GLY A 74 17.68 7.18 5.52
C GLY A 74 17.12 7.90 4.28
N LEU A 75 17.74 9.03 3.93
CA LEU A 75 17.26 9.94 2.89
C LEU A 75 17.06 9.28 1.52
N GLN A 76 17.92 8.33 1.16
CA GLN A 76 17.82 7.53 -0.07
C GLN A 76 16.51 6.72 -0.20
N ALA A 77 15.75 6.56 0.89
CA ALA A 77 14.45 5.91 0.91
C ALA A 77 13.29 6.87 0.61
N ASN A 78 13.59 8.16 0.37
CA ASN A 78 12.58 9.12 -0.02
C ASN A 78 11.92 8.67 -1.33
N PRO A 79 10.59 8.46 -1.37
CA PRO A 79 9.89 8.04 -2.58
C PRO A 79 10.12 8.95 -3.77
N SER A 80 10.42 10.25 -3.54
CA SER A 80 10.77 11.20 -4.60
C SER A 80 12.02 10.77 -5.38
N GLU A 81 12.95 10.08 -4.71
CA GLU A 81 14.24 9.63 -5.23
C GLU A 81 14.23 8.14 -5.59
N MET A 82 13.75 7.26 -4.69
CA MET A 82 13.89 5.81 -4.89
C MET A 82 12.91 5.21 -5.90
N VAL A 83 11.72 5.81 -6.07
CA VAL A 83 10.68 5.23 -6.94
C VAL A 83 10.93 5.67 -8.37
N SER A 84 11.28 4.71 -9.22
CA SER A 84 11.54 4.93 -10.65
C SER A 84 10.31 4.72 -11.53
N LEU A 85 9.33 3.95 -11.05
CA LEU A 85 8.04 3.75 -11.73
C LEU A 85 6.89 4.12 -10.79
N ARG A 86 6.15 5.18 -11.14
CA ARG A 86 4.95 5.61 -10.43
C ARG A 86 3.71 5.37 -11.29
N CYS A 87 2.72 4.66 -10.75
CA CYS A 87 1.44 4.43 -11.41
C CYS A 87 0.35 4.20 -10.36
N ASP A 88 -0.86 4.69 -10.61
CA ASP A 88 -2.01 4.46 -9.73
C ASP A 88 -2.68 3.08 -9.96
N ASP A 89 -2.32 2.39 -11.05
CA ASP A 89 -2.80 1.03 -11.34
C ASP A 89 -1.91 -0.04 -10.70
N ILE A 90 -2.34 -0.55 -9.55
CA ILE A 90 -1.64 -1.61 -8.81
C ILE A 90 -1.50 -2.89 -9.63
N ASN A 91 -2.51 -3.27 -10.42
CA ASN A 91 -2.44 -4.48 -11.23
C ASN A 91 -1.41 -4.35 -12.33
N GLY A 92 -1.34 -3.18 -12.99
CA GLY A 92 -0.29 -2.85 -13.95
C GLY A 92 1.12 -2.87 -13.34
N LEU A 93 1.28 -2.34 -12.12
CA LEU A 93 2.55 -2.40 -11.39
C LEU A 93 2.97 -3.85 -11.11
N LEU A 94 2.06 -4.68 -10.59
CA LEU A 94 2.34 -6.10 -10.31
C LEU A 94 2.63 -6.90 -11.58
N ALA A 95 1.89 -6.65 -12.67
CA ALA A 95 2.14 -7.28 -13.97
C ALA A 95 3.52 -6.90 -14.55
N THR A 96 3.98 -5.67 -14.29
CA THR A 96 5.33 -5.21 -14.67
C THR A 96 6.41 -5.93 -13.85
N VAL A 97 6.20 -6.03 -12.54
CA VAL A 97 7.12 -6.69 -11.60
C VAL A 97 7.23 -8.19 -11.88
N ALA A 98 6.14 -8.84 -12.28
CA ALA A 98 6.15 -10.24 -12.67
C ALA A 98 7.03 -10.54 -13.90
N GLN A 99 7.26 -9.53 -14.77
CA GLN A 99 7.96 -9.70 -16.04
C GLN A 99 9.36 -9.06 -16.07
N THR A 100 9.77 -8.36 -15.01
CA THR A 100 11.01 -7.58 -14.99
C THR A 100 11.76 -7.74 -13.66
N ASP A 101 12.93 -7.11 -13.54
CA ASP A 101 13.61 -6.97 -12.26
C ASP A 101 13.12 -5.76 -11.44
N ALA A 102 11.95 -5.20 -11.76
CA ALA A 102 11.35 -4.18 -10.91
C ALA A 102 10.88 -4.77 -9.57
N ILE A 103 10.88 -3.93 -8.54
CA ILE A 103 10.45 -4.27 -7.19
C ILE A 103 9.17 -3.49 -6.89
N TYR A 104 8.09 -4.17 -6.57
CA TYR A 104 6.87 -3.54 -6.07
C TYR A 104 7.08 -3.09 -4.62
N LEU A 105 6.83 -1.83 -4.31
CA LEU A 105 6.65 -1.31 -2.96
C LEU A 105 5.17 -0.99 -2.76
N GLY A 106 4.52 -1.63 -1.79
CA GLY A 106 3.12 -1.35 -1.49
C GLY A 106 2.51 -2.38 -0.54
N VAL A 107 1.18 -2.41 -0.48
CA VAL A 107 0.44 -3.33 0.39
C VAL A 107 0.59 -4.77 -0.08
N ILE A 108 1.01 -5.67 0.82
CA ILE A 108 1.25 -7.09 0.50
C ILE A 108 -0.03 -7.79 0.06
N ALA A 109 -1.17 -7.39 0.62
CA ALA A 109 -2.48 -7.94 0.27
C ALA A 109 -2.83 -7.79 -1.22
N ALA A 110 -2.30 -6.78 -1.93
CA ALA A 110 -2.54 -6.62 -3.36
C ALA A 110 -1.87 -7.70 -4.22
N ALA A 111 -0.77 -8.28 -3.74
CA ALA A 111 -0.06 -9.37 -4.42
C ALA A 111 -0.43 -10.75 -3.87
N ARG A 112 -1.53 -10.86 -3.09
CA ARG A 112 -1.87 -12.07 -2.32
C ARG A 112 -1.96 -13.32 -3.20
N ASP A 113 -2.59 -13.21 -4.35
CA ASP A 113 -2.80 -14.37 -5.23
C ASP A 113 -1.47 -14.83 -5.84
N GLN A 114 -0.63 -13.90 -6.28
CA GLN A 114 0.70 -14.16 -6.82
C GLN A 114 1.69 -14.66 -5.75
N LEU A 115 1.52 -14.23 -4.50
CA LEU A 115 2.29 -14.75 -3.37
C LEU A 115 1.87 -16.18 -3.02
N LYS A 116 0.58 -16.51 -3.15
CA LYS A 116 0.05 -17.86 -2.91
C LYS A 116 0.48 -18.85 -3.99
N ASP A 117 0.48 -18.44 -5.26
CA ASP A 117 0.92 -19.29 -6.37
C ASP A 117 2.46 -19.32 -6.54
N GLY A 118 3.17 -18.44 -5.83
CA GLY A 118 4.62 -18.37 -5.80
C GLY A 118 5.26 -17.67 -6.99
N SER A 119 4.47 -17.08 -7.90
CA SER A 119 4.97 -16.27 -9.02
C SER A 119 5.61 -14.97 -8.56
N LEU A 120 5.14 -14.42 -7.43
CA LEU A 120 5.77 -13.31 -6.72
C LEU A 120 6.18 -13.75 -5.31
N VAL A 121 7.19 -13.08 -4.75
CA VAL A 121 7.73 -13.35 -3.42
C VAL A 121 7.99 -12.04 -2.67
N GLU A 122 7.71 -12.02 -1.37
CA GLU A 122 8.06 -10.90 -0.50
C GLU A 122 9.56 -10.94 -0.15
N LEU A 123 10.26 -9.83 -0.31
CA LEU A 123 11.67 -9.72 0.07
C LEU A 123 11.80 -9.59 1.60
N PRO A 124 12.73 -10.34 2.23
CA PRO A 124 13.00 -10.23 3.66
C PRO A 124 13.88 -9.01 3.96
N ILE A 125 13.32 -7.80 3.80
CA ILE A 125 14.05 -6.55 4.02
C ILE A 125 14.40 -6.36 5.51
N LYS A 126 15.62 -5.86 5.78
CA LYS A 126 16.11 -5.51 7.12
C LYS A 126 16.63 -4.07 7.17
N PRO A 127 16.19 -3.26 8.16
CA PRO A 127 15.11 -3.54 9.12
C PRO A 127 13.76 -3.82 8.40
N ARG A 128 12.84 -4.55 9.05
CA ARG A 128 11.53 -4.87 8.45
C ARG A 128 10.72 -3.59 8.30
N LEU A 129 10.11 -3.37 7.14
CA LEU A 129 9.30 -2.17 6.87
C LEU A 129 8.18 -2.06 7.90
N LYS A 130 8.10 -0.89 8.54
CA LYS A 130 7.06 -0.57 9.55
C LYS A 130 5.85 0.16 8.97
N ALA A 131 5.95 0.64 7.73
CA ALA A 131 4.84 1.34 7.10
C ALA A 131 3.63 0.41 6.89
N THR A 132 2.45 0.93 7.19
CA THR A 132 1.16 0.31 6.90
C THR A 132 0.31 1.29 6.08
N ALA A 133 -0.56 0.77 5.21
CA ALA A 133 -1.60 1.57 4.61
C ALA A 133 -2.83 1.53 5.52
N ARG A 134 -3.27 2.70 5.99
CA ARG A 134 -4.40 2.81 6.91
C ARG A 134 -5.61 3.24 6.10
N PHE A 135 -6.61 2.38 5.96
CA PHE A 135 -7.82 2.70 5.20
C PHE A 135 -8.92 3.19 6.14
N ALA A 136 -9.63 4.24 5.72
CA ALA A 136 -10.73 4.85 6.45
C ALA A 136 -12.02 4.79 5.66
N TYR A 137 -13.12 4.53 6.36
CA TYR A 137 -14.48 4.75 5.89
C TYR A 137 -14.88 6.18 6.24
N VAL A 138 -15.27 6.97 5.24
CA VAL A 138 -15.58 8.40 5.39
C VAL A 138 -17.01 8.66 4.97
N THR A 139 -17.78 9.36 5.81
CA THR A 139 -19.15 9.82 5.54
C THR A 139 -19.35 11.29 5.89
N LEU A 140 -20.45 11.89 5.42
CA LEU A 140 -20.80 13.27 5.78
C LEU A 140 -21.41 13.35 7.19
N ALA A 141 -20.88 14.23 8.02
CA ALA A 141 -21.42 14.52 9.35
C ALA A 141 -22.82 15.16 9.24
N GLY A 142 -23.70 14.84 10.19
CA GLY A 142 -25.05 15.39 10.25
C GLY A 142 -26.07 14.75 9.30
N ARG A 143 -25.74 13.62 8.65
CA ARG A 143 -26.70 12.81 7.90
C ARG A 143 -26.99 11.49 8.59
N THR A 144 -28.27 11.10 8.58
CA THR A 144 -28.67 9.73 8.91
C THR A 144 -28.16 8.80 7.81
N GLU A 145 -27.29 7.86 8.17
CA GLU A 145 -26.82 6.84 7.22
C GLU A 145 -27.96 5.93 6.79
N ALA A 146 -27.98 5.56 5.51
CA ALA A 146 -28.91 4.57 5.01
C ALA A 146 -28.63 3.19 5.67
N PRO A 147 -29.66 2.36 5.96
CA PRO A 147 -29.46 1.02 6.53
C PRO A 147 -28.49 0.13 5.72
N ALA A 148 -28.42 0.34 4.40
CA ALA A 148 -27.47 -0.33 3.51
C ALA A 148 -25.99 -0.11 3.90
N MET A 149 -25.67 1.02 4.54
CA MET A 149 -24.30 1.35 4.93
C MET A 149 -23.75 0.43 6.04
N VAL A 150 -24.62 -0.15 6.85
CA VAL A 150 -24.24 -1.17 7.84
C VAL A 150 -23.71 -2.42 7.13
N TYR A 151 -24.39 -2.88 6.08
CA TYR A 151 -23.96 -4.03 5.29
C TYR A 151 -22.69 -3.73 4.51
N PHE A 152 -22.55 -2.51 3.98
CA PHE A 152 -21.33 -2.10 3.29
C PHE A 152 -20.12 -2.09 4.23
N ARG A 153 -20.26 -1.56 5.46
CA ARG A 153 -19.19 -1.65 6.48
C ARG A 153 -18.81 -3.09 6.81
N GLN A 154 -19.79 -3.98 6.97
CA GLN A 154 -19.54 -5.40 7.22
C GLN A 154 -18.82 -6.06 6.05
N PHE A 155 -19.24 -5.77 4.81
CA PHE A 155 -18.59 -6.24 3.59
C PHE A 155 -17.13 -5.79 3.54
N LEU A 156 -16.86 -4.52 3.80
CA LEU A 156 -15.51 -3.96 3.83
C LEU A 156 -14.65 -4.65 4.87
N ARG A 157 -15.13 -4.83 6.10
CA ARG A 157 -14.37 -5.53 7.16
C ARG A 157 -14.07 -6.98 6.80
N ALA A 158 -14.94 -7.65 6.05
CA ALA A 158 -14.70 -9.03 5.62
C ALA A 158 -13.67 -9.13 4.49
N HIS A 159 -13.66 -8.18 3.55
CA HIS A 159 -12.84 -8.26 2.33
C HIS A 159 -11.55 -7.44 2.38
N LEU A 160 -11.48 -6.41 3.23
CA LEU A 160 -10.26 -5.67 3.59
C LEU A 160 -9.66 -6.27 4.87
N SER A 161 -9.27 -7.53 4.81
CA SER A 161 -8.58 -8.26 5.88
C SER A 161 -7.15 -8.60 5.44
N GLU A 162 -6.21 -8.72 6.40
CA GLU A 162 -4.78 -9.02 6.17
C GLU A 162 -4.53 -10.27 5.30
#